data_AF-A0A357IX34-F1
#
_entry.id   AF-A0A357IX34-F1
#
_cell.length_a   1.000
_cell.length_b   1.000
_cell.length_c   1.000
_cell.angle_alpha   90.00
_cell.angle_beta   90.00
_cell.angle_gamma   90.00
#
_symmetry.space_group_name_H-M   'P 1'
#
loop_
_entity.id
_entity.type
_entity.pdbx_description
1 polymer ?
#
loop_
_entity_poly.entity_id
_entity_poly.type
_entity_poly.pdbx_seq_one_letter_code
_entity_poly.pdbx_strand_id
1 'polypeptide(L)'
;MNPAVKRKTESDLIEQLWEQYSDQNFESMLELQSRENFLDIDCLELINLARLELGKPLQNLSDSGLFNDLLSAMNHYHERAYEKAAMDFSRWLLHKGYYSELALDRFTFACSHSKRFDLIYTVCSKLMKTGHRQPAILGGFLLGAHESGRHDQVIQGFESFGNQIKKTSVLHRVALSYIHLNRNGDAETMLLSLYESISGKPYKQNLSEYKKKYSARLPELQKKEKAGKLASDEQMDLGMAHLFNGDYSKAIQIFQSLIASSQSARASA
;
A
#
# COMPACT_ATOMS: atom_id res chain seq x y z
N MET A 1 -15.56 24.98 -47.24
CA MET A 1 -15.35 25.31 -45.82
C MET A 1 -14.55 24.16 -45.21
N ASN A 2 -13.25 24.38 -44.97
CA ASN A 2 -12.40 23.39 -44.31
C ASN A 2 -12.78 23.36 -42.82
N PRO A 3 -13.01 22.18 -42.21
CA PRO A 3 -13.12 22.11 -40.77
C PRO A 3 -11.76 22.53 -40.21
N ALA A 4 -11.74 23.59 -39.43
CA ALA A 4 -10.56 23.97 -38.69
C ALA A 4 -10.18 22.78 -37.78
N VAL A 5 -9.17 22.02 -38.20
CA VAL A 5 -8.43 21.12 -37.33
C VAL A 5 -7.93 22.02 -36.21
N LYS A 6 -8.61 22.00 -35.06
CA LYS A 6 -8.11 22.63 -33.84
C LYS A 6 -6.71 22.04 -33.63
N ARG A 7 -5.67 22.82 -33.92
CA ARG A 7 -4.31 22.46 -33.51
C ARG A 7 -4.36 22.30 -32.00
N LYS A 8 -4.06 21.10 -31.51
CA LYS A 8 -3.85 20.89 -30.07
C LYS A 8 -2.77 21.86 -29.62
N THR A 9 -3.00 22.54 -28.52
CA THR A 9 -1.96 23.36 -27.88
C THR A 9 -0.93 22.43 -27.23
N GLU A 10 0.27 22.91 -26.97
CA GLU A 10 1.33 22.14 -26.28
C GLU A 10 0.84 21.64 -24.90
N SER A 11 0.06 22.46 -24.20
CA SER A 11 -0.61 22.08 -22.94
C SER A 11 -1.56 20.88 -23.10
N ASP A 12 -2.34 20.83 -24.19
CA ASP A 12 -3.28 19.74 -24.44
C ASP A 12 -2.55 18.40 -24.67
N LEU A 13 -1.35 18.44 -25.24
CA LEU A 13 -0.57 17.25 -25.52
C LEU A 13 0.11 16.70 -24.25
N ILE A 14 0.64 17.58 -23.39
CA ILE A 14 1.20 17.19 -22.09
C ILE A 14 0.13 16.53 -21.22
N GLU A 15 -1.07 17.11 -21.14
CA GLU A 15 -2.20 16.54 -20.39
C GLU A 15 -2.59 15.17 -20.95
N GLN A 16 -2.72 15.03 -22.28
CA GLN A 16 -3.02 13.76 -22.91
C GLN A 16 -1.96 12.69 -22.61
N LEU A 17 -0.67 13.04 -22.73
CA LEU A 17 0.42 12.10 -22.46
C LEU A 17 0.46 11.70 -20.97
N TRP A 18 0.16 12.63 -20.07
CA TRP A 18 0.07 12.35 -18.64
C TRP A 18 -1.10 11.42 -18.31
N GLU A 19 -2.26 11.60 -18.92
CA GLU A 19 -3.40 10.69 -18.80
C GLU A 19 -3.04 9.30 -19.34
N GLN A 20 -2.43 9.22 -20.53
CA GLN A 20 -1.98 7.95 -21.09
C GLN A 20 -0.96 7.24 -20.18
N TYR A 21 -0.01 7.98 -19.60
CA TYR A 21 0.94 7.44 -18.64
C TYR A 21 0.24 6.92 -17.37
N SER A 22 -0.71 7.68 -16.85
CA SER A 22 -1.49 7.32 -15.66
C SER A 22 -2.34 6.06 -15.89
N ASP A 23 -2.90 5.92 -17.08
CA ASP A 23 -3.67 4.76 -17.54
C ASP A 23 -2.79 3.60 -18.01
N GLN A 24 -1.46 3.74 -17.95
CA GLN A 24 -0.47 2.74 -18.36
C GLN A 24 -0.54 2.37 -19.86
N ASN A 25 -1.01 3.29 -20.71
CA ASN A 25 -1.10 3.14 -22.16
C ASN A 25 0.25 3.47 -22.85
N PHE A 26 1.34 2.86 -22.39
CA PHE A 26 2.71 3.23 -22.77
C PHE A 26 3.00 3.08 -24.27
N GLU A 27 2.51 2.02 -24.92
CA GLU A 27 2.75 1.81 -26.35
C GLU A 27 2.09 2.90 -27.21
N SER A 28 0.90 3.37 -26.82
CA SER A 28 0.22 4.47 -27.52
C SER A 28 1.00 5.78 -27.43
N MET A 29 1.73 6.02 -26.34
CA MET A 29 2.61 7.20 -26.21
C MET A 29 3.79 7.14 -27.18
N LEU A 30 4.35 5.94 -27.41
CA LEU A 30 5.44 5.75 -28.38
C LEU A 30 4.95 5.86 -29.83
N GLU A 31 3.75 5.38 -30.13
CA GLU A 31 3.13 5.61 -31.43
C GLU A 31 2.93 7.10 -31.70
N LEU A 32 2.53 7.87 -30.70
CA LEU A 32 2.39 9.33 -30.81
C LEU A 32 3.73 9.98 -31.16
N GLN A 33 4.82 9.58 -30.49
CA GLN A 33 6.17 10.05 -30.79
C GLN A 33 6.54 9.84 -32.27
N SER A 34 6.16 8.70 -32.86
CA SER A 34 6.48 8.39 -34.26
C SER A 34 5.70 9.22 -35.28
N ARG A 35 4.57 9.82 -34.88
CA ARG A 35 3.67 10.59 -35.75
C ARG A 35 3.93 12.09 -35.66
N GLU A 36 4.45 12.56 -34.53
CA GLU A 36 4.74 13.98 -34.32
C GLU A 36 6.16 14.33 -34.79
N ASN A 37 6.28 15.41 -35.55
CA ASN A 37 7.58 15.86 -36.09
C ASN A 37 8.42 16.61 -35.05
N PHE A 38 7.78 17.21 -34.05
CA PHE A 38 8.41 17.96 -32.99
C PHE A 38 7.64 17.75 -31.69
N LEU A 39 8.38 17.47 -30.62
CA LEU A 39 7.85 17.37 -29.28
C LEU A 39 8.68 18.28 -28.38
N ASP A 40 8.01 18.99 -27.48
CA ASP A 40 8.68 19.75 -26.44
C ASP A 40 9.36 18.82 -25.41
N ILE A 41 10.13 19.44 -24.51
CA ILE A 41 10.92 18.72 -23.50
C ILE A 41 10.01 17.93 -22.56
N ASP A 42 8.88 18.49 -22.15
CA ASP A 42 7.97 17.86 -21.17
C ASP A 42 7.29 16.62 -21.77
N CYS A 43 6.87 16.69 -23.04
CA CYS A 43 6.33 15.56 -23.79
C CYS A 43 7.39 14.46 -23.97
N LEU A 44 8.64 14.82 -24.26
CA LEU A 44 9.75 13.88 -24.37
C LEU A 44 10.05 13.19 -23.03
N GLU A 45 9.97 13.91 -21.91
CA GLU A 45 10.11 13.32 -20.57
C GLU A 45 8.99 12.31 -20.28
N LEU A 46 7.73 12.65 -20.59
CA LEU A 46 6.60 11.72 -20.43
C LEU A 46 6.76 10.46 -21.29
N ILE A 47 7.22 10.62 -22.54
CA ILE A 47 7.55 9.48 -23.40
C ILE A 47 8.68 8.65 -22.80
N ASN A 48 9.71 9.28 -22.24
CA ASN A 48 10.80 8.56 -21.58
C ASN A 48 10.34 7.79 -20.33
N LEU A 49 9.35 8.28 -19.58
CA LEU A 49 8.71 7.51 -18.50
C LEU A 49 8.06 6.23 -19.03
N ALA A 50 7.33 6.32 -20.16
CA ALA A 50 6.73 5.15 -20.81
C ALA A 50 7.80 4.18 -21.34
N ARG A 51 8.93 4.68 -21.84
CA ARG A 51 10.05 3.85 -22.29
C ARG A 51 10.67 3.06 -21.15
N LEU A 52 10.85 3.66 -19.98
CA LEU A 52 11.34 2.96 -18.79
C LEU A 52 10.41 1.81 -18.39
N GLU A 53 9.10 2.05 -18.35
CA GLU A 53 8.11 1.01 -18.01
C GLU A 53 8.11 -0.14 -19.03
N LEU A 54 8.41 0.16 -20.31
CA LEU A 54 8.55 -0.84 -21.38
C LEU A 54 9.96 -1.46 -21.48
N GLY A 55 10.90 -1.08 -20.61
CA GLY A 55 12.30 -1.55 -20.68
C GLY A 55 13.05 -1.09 -21.93
N LYS A 56 12.61 0.00 -22.56
CA LYS A 56 13.22 0.61 -23.75
C LYS A 56 14.26 1.67 -23.32
N PRO A 57 15.33 1.90 -24.10
CA PRO A 57 16.35 2.88 -23.77
C PRO A 57 15.80 4.31 -23.83
N LEU A 58 16.25 5.17 -22.92
CA LEU A 58 15.94 6.60 -22.88
C LEU A 58 16.49 7.34 -24.12
N GLN A 59 15.83 8.43 -24.52
CA GLN A 59 16.23 9.27 -25.65
C GLN A 59 16.04 10.76 -25.36
N ASN A 60 16.87 11.62 -25.96
CA ASN A 60 16.72 13.08 -25.93
C ASN A 60 16.53 13.64 -24.51
N LEU A 61 17.38 13.21 -23.58
CA LEU A 61 17.34 13.63 -22.18
C LEU A 61 17.61 15.13 -22.03
N SER A 62 16.89 15.74 -21.09
CA SER A 62 17.06 17.14 -20.68
C SER A 62 16.91 17.21 -19.17
N ASP A 63 17.63 18.14 -18.54
CA ASP A 63 17.53 18.39 -17.11
C ASP A 63 16.52 19.49 -16.74
N SER A 64 15.88 20.11 -17.74
CA SER A 64 15.09 21.34 -17.56
C SER A 64 13.58 21.15 -17.58
N GLY A 65 13.06 19.96 -17.91
CA GLY A 65 11.63 19.77 -18.07
C GLY A 65 10.88 19.58 -16.75
N LEU A 66 9.56 19.69 -16.86
CA LEU A 66 8.63 19.66 -15.76
C LEU A 66 8.66 18.35 -14.99
N PHE A 67 8.93 17.23 -15.67
CA PHE A 67 8.89 15.86 -15.18
C PHE A 67 10.27 15.25 -14.93
N ASN A 68 11.37 16.01 -15.10
CA ASN A 68 12.73 15.51 -14.93
C ASN A 68 12.94 14.80 -13.57
N ASP A 69 12.46 15.39 -12.48
CA ASP A 69 12.53 14.80 -11.13
C ASP A 69 11.83 13.42 -11.06
N LEU A 70 10.67 13.29 -11.71
CA LEU A 70 9.94 12.02 -11.80
C LEU A 70 10.68 11.01 -12.69
N LEU A 71 11.24 11.48 -13.83
CA LEU A 71 12.01 10.65 -14.74
C LEU A 71 13.27 10.09 -14.06
N SER A 72 13.97 10.91 -13.27
CA SER A 72 15.10 10.50 -12.47
C SER A 72 14.70 9.44 -11.43
N ALA A 73 13.60 9.68 -10.70
CA ALA A 73 13.08 8.72 -9.72
C ALA A 73 12.72 7.37 -10.36
N MET A 74 12.05 7.40 -11.52
CA MET A 74 11.70 6.21 -12.30
C MET A 74 12.95 5.49 -12.83
N ASN A 75 13.96 6.21 -13.31
CA ASN A 75 15.20 5.57 -13.77
C ASN A 75 15.88 4.81 -12.62
N HIS A 76 16.04 5.45 -11.46
CA HIS A 76 16.56 4.78 -10.26
C HIS A 76 15.70 3.57 -9.84
N TYR A 77 14.38 3.64 -10.01
CA TYR A 77 13.49 2.52 -9.71
C TYR A 77 13.78 1.32 -10.62
N HIS A 78 13.87 1.54 -11.94
CA HIS A 78 14.14 0.47 -12.91
C HIS A 78 15.58 -0.07 -12.81
N GLU A 79 16.54 0.74 -12.37
CA GLU A 79 17.90 0.32 -12.00
C GLU A 79 17.97 -0.42 -10.66
N ARG A 80 16.83 -0.56 -9.95
CA ARG A 80 16.72 -1.18 -8.61
C ARG A 80 17.48 -0.43 -7.51
N ALA A 81 17.84 0.83 -7.74
CA ALA A 81 18.40 1.74 -6.75
C ALA A 81 17.29 2.30 -5.84
N TYR A 82 16.56 1.42 -5.15
CA TYR A 82 15.28 1.73 -4.50
C TYR A 82 15.35 2.83 -3.44
N GLU A 83 16.47 2.97 -2.71
CA GLU A 83 16.61 4.06 -1.74
C GLU A 83 16.70 5.42 -2.44
N LYS A 84 17.47 5.53 -3.53
CA LYS A 84 17.54 6.75 -4.33
C LYS A 84 16.20 7.07 -4.97
N ALA A 85 15.57 6.07 -5.60
CA ALA A 85 14.23 6.20 -6.16
C ALA A 85 13.22 6.72 -5.13
N ALA A 86 13.21 6.14 -3.91
CA ALA A 86 12.32 6.58 -2.84
C ALA A 86 12.55 8.06 -2.45
N MET A 87 13.81 8.48 -2.36
CA MET A 87 14.13 9.89 -2.07
C MET A 87 13.66 10.82 -3.19
N ASP A 88 13.92 10.49 -4.45
CA ASP A 88 13.57 11.35 -5.59
C ASP A 88 12.05 11.40 -5.82
N PHE A 89 11.35 10.26 -5.71
CA PHE A 89 9.88 10.23 -5.69
C PHE A 89 9.30 11.09 -4.56
N SER A 90 9.89 11.04 -3.36
CA SER A 90 9.40 11.84 -2.24
C SER A 90 9.47 13.33 -2.53
N ARG A 91 10.54 13.80 -3.19
CA ARG A 91 10.65 15.20 -3.63
C ARG A 91 9.57 15.55 -4.64
N TRP A 92 9.39 14.71 -5.66
CA TRP A 92 8.33 14.90 -6.66
C TRP A 92 6.95 15.06 -6.01
N LEU A 93 6.55 14.07 -5.21
CA LEU A 93 5.22 13.98 -4.60
C LEU A 93 4.96 15.11 -3.58
N LEU A 94 5.99 15.62 -2.90
CA LEU A 94 5.84 16.69 -1.92
C LEU A 94 5.79 18.09 -2.55
N HIS A 95 6.42 18.30 -3.71
CA HIS A 95 6.63 19.65 -4.28
C HIS A 95 5.75 19.98 -5.48
N LYS A 96 5.36 19.00 -6.30
CA LYS A 96 4.61 19.29 -7.54
C LYS A 96 3.09 19.28 -7.36
N GLY A 97 2.57 18.63 -6.32
CA GLY A 97 1.15 18.67 -5.96
C GLY A 97 0.21 17.86 -6.86
N TYR A 98 0.74 17.16 -7.87
CA TYR A 98 0.02 16.18 -8.70
C TYR A 98 0.83 14.88 -8.83
N TYR A 99 0.12 13.76 -8.94
CA TYR A 99 0.72 12.42 -9.01
C TYR A 99 -0.21 11.48 -9.77
N SER A 100 0.35 10.39 -10.31
CA SER A 100 -0.42 9.25 -10.84
C SER A 100 -0.41 8.10 -9.82
N GLU A 101 -1.45 7.26 -9.83
CA GLU A 101 -1.47 6.07 -8.96
C GLU A 101 -0.24 5.18 -9.22
N LEU A 102 0.20 5.07 -10.47
CA LEU A 102 1.43 4.39 -10.86
C LEU A 102 2.65 4.95 -10.11
N ALA A 103 2.86 6.27 -10.13
CA ALA A 103 4.00 6.89 -9.44
C ALA A 103 3.94 6.66 -7.92
N LEU A 104 2.75 6.70 -7.32
CA LEU A 104 2.55 6.43 -5.89
C LEU A 104 2.84 4.96 -5.55
N ASP A 105 2.47 4.03 -6.42
CA ASP A 105 2.75 2.59 -6.27
C ASP A 105 4.26 2.31 -6.37
N ARG A 106 4.93 2.88 -7.38
CA ARG A 106 6.39 2.76 -7.58
C ARG A 106 7.16 3.33 -6.39
N PHE A 107 6.73 4.48 -5.88
CA PHE A 107 7.25 5.08 -4.64
C PHE A 107 7.09 4.16 -3.44
N THR A 108 5.88 3.65 -3.20
CA THR A 108 5.58 2.78 -2.05
C THR A 108 6.38 1.47 -2.11
N PHE A 109 6.54 0.92 -3.31
CA PHE A 109 7.38 -0.26 -3.55
C PHE A 109 8.85 0.02 -3.24
N ALA A 110 9.40 1.13 -3.75
CA ALA A 110 10.78 1.54 -3.51
C ALA A 110 11.06 1.76 -2.01
N CYS A 111 10.17 2.45 -1.32
CA CYS A 111 10.25 2.64 0.13
C CYS A 111 10.20 1.31 0.89
N SER A 112 9.33 0.38 0.51
CA SER A 112 9.23 -0.92 1.17
C SER A 112 10.51 -1.75 1.02
N HIS A 113 11.14 -1.72 -0.16
CA HIS A 113 12.39 -2.43 -0.43
C HIS A 113 13.62 -1.78 0.21
N SER A 114 13.58 -0.46 0.40
CA SER A 114 14.65 0.31 1.05
C SER A 114 14.40 0.56 2.55
N LYS A 115 13.30 0.03 3.10
CA LYS A 115 12.84 0.28 4.49
C LYS A 115 12.66 1.76 4.84
N ARG A 116 12.40 2.62 3.85
CA ARG A 116 12.15 4.06 4.01
C ARG A 116 10.68 4.36 4.30
N PHE A 117 10.15 3.74 5.36
CA PHE A 117 8.75 3.92 5.78
C PHE A 117 8.48 5.33 6.34
N ASP A 118 9.52 6.01 6.80
CA ASP A 118 9.52 7.43 7.18
C ASP A 118 9.05 8.31 6.03
N LEU A 119 9.51 8.02 4.80
CA LEU A 119 9.13 8.75 3.60
C LEU A 119 7.68 8.49 3.22
N ILE A 120 7.21 7.23 3.28
CA ILE A 120 5.79 6.90 3.03
C ILE A 120 4.89 7.70 3.97
N TYR A 121 5.20 7.69 5.27
CA TYR A 121 4.43 8.45 6.26
C TYR A 121 4.38 9.94 5.92
N THR A 122 5.55 10.52 5.60
CA THR A 122 5.68 11.95 5.31
C THR A 122 4.88 12.36 4.08
N VAL A 123 5.05 11.62 2.97
CA VAL A 123 4.35 11.89 1.70
C VAL A 123 2.84 11.71 1.86
N CYS A 124 2.38 10.57 2.38
CA CYS A 124 0.95 10.32 2.53
C CYS A 124 0.30 11.29 3.52
N SER A 125 0.98 11.66 4.62
CA SER A 125 0.47 12.67 5.56
C SER A 125 0.32 14.04 4.89
N LYS A 126 1.28 14.46 4.05
CA LYS A 126 1.19 15.71 3.30
C LYS A 126 0.02 15.68 2.30
N LEU A 127 -0.12 14.60 1.53
CA LEU A 127 -1.20 14.44 0.55
C LEU A 127 -2.58 14.44 1.23
N MET A 128 -2.71 13.82 2.41
CA MET A 128 -3.94 13.88 3.21
C MET A 128 -4.28 15.30 3.64
N LYS A 129 -3.28 16.09 4.06
CA LYS A 129 -3.46 17.49 4.45
C LYS A 129 -3.86 18.39 3.29
N THR A 130 -3.47 18.05 2.06
CA THR A 130 -3.88 18.77 0.84
C THR A 130 -5.20 18.26 0.25
N GLY A 131 -5.89 17.34 0.92
CA GLY A 131 -7.24 16.91 0.57
C GLY A 131 -7.34 15.55 -0.14
N HIS A 132 -6.22 14.90 -0.46
CA HIS A 132 -6.24 13.59 -1.11
C HIS A 132 -6.50 12.49 -0.08
N ARG A 133 -7.63 11.77 -0.23
CA ARG A 133 -8.09 10.73 0.71
C ARG A 133 -8.38 9.39 0.05
N GLN A 134 -7.77 9.13 -1.11
CA GLN A 134 -7.93 7.86 -1.80
C GLN A 134 -7.41 6.69 -0.92
N PRO A 135 -7.99 5.48 -1.02
CA PRO A 135 -7.59 4.33 -0.20
C PRO A 135 -6.09 4.00 -0.24
N ALA A 136 -5.42 4.23 -1.37
CA ALA A 136 -3.97 4.04 -1.52
C ALA A 136 -3.17 4.96 -0.58
N ILE A 137 -3.52 6.25 -0.52
CA ILE A 137 -2.87 7.22 0.37
C ILE A 137 -3.15 6.90 1.83
N LEU A 138 -4.40 6.60 2.17
CA LEU A 138 -4.76 6.27 3.55
C LEU A 138 -4.06 4.99 4.02
N GLY A 139 -4.01 3.98 3.15
CA GLY A 139 -3.27 2.73 3.39
C GLY A 139 -1.77 2.96 3.54
N GLY A 140 -1.19 3.82 2.70
CA GLY A 140 0.21 4.24 2.78
C GLY A 140 0.51 4.99 4.09
N PHE A 141 -0.36 5.93 4.50
CA PHE A 141 -0.24 6.64 5.77
C PHE A 141 -0.18 5.66 6.96
N LEU A 142 -1.12 4.71 7.03
CA LEU A 142 -1.16 3.73 8.11
C LEU A 142 0.05 2.77 8.07
N LEU A 143 0.49 2.37 6.87
CA LEU A 143 1.72 1.60 6.68
C LEU A 143 2.93 2.35 7.24
N GLY A 144 3.19 3.56 6.73
CA GLY A 144 4.35 4.36 7.10
C GLY A 144 4.35 4.68 8.59
N ALA A 145 3.19 5.03 9.16
CA ALA A 145 3.06 5.29 10.59
C ALA A 145 3.39 4.04 11.43
N HIS A 146 2.85 2.88 11.06
CA HIS A 146 3.06 1.63 11.80
C HIS A 146 4.53 1.21 11.79
N GLU A 147 5.14 1.09 10.61
CA GLU A 147 6.53 0.63 10.47
C GLU A 147 7.54 1.63 11.05
N SER A 148 7.15 2.91 11.16
CA SER A 148 7.96 3.94 11.83
C SER A 148 7.72 4.02 13.35
N GLY A 149 6.95 3.10 13.94
CA GLY A 149 6.65 3.09 15.39
C GLY A 149 5.71 4.18 15.88
N ARG A 150 5.02 4.90 14.97
CA ARG A 150 4.09 5.99 15.30
C ARG A 150 2.68 5.44 15.60
N HIS A 151 2.58 4.57 16.60
CA HIS A 151 1.35 3.82 16.89
C HIS A 151 0.13 4.72 17.20
N ASP A 152 0.33 5.86 17.87
CA ASP A 152 -0.76 6.81 18.13
C ASP A 152 -1.36 7.37 16.84
N GLN A 153 -0.50 7.62 15.84
CA GLN A 153 -0.92 8.13 14.54
C GLN A 153 -1.67 7.07 13.72
N VAL A 154 -1.32 5.79 13.88
CA VAL A 154 -2.06 4.67 13.28
C VAL A 154 -3.48 4.64 13.81
N ILE A 155 -3.66 4.73 15.12
CA ILE A 155 -4.98 4.73 15.75
C ILE A 155 -5.78 5.95 15.31
N GLN A 156 -5.23 7.15 15.45
CA GLN A 156 -5.92 8.39 15.08
C GLN A 156 -6.36 8.38 13.62
N GLY A 157 -5.49 7.91 12.71
CA GLY A 157 -5.80 7.79 11.30
C GLY A 157 -6.90 6.76 11.03
N PHE A 158 -6.86 5.61 11.72
CA PHE A 158 -7.88 4.58 11.56
C PHE A 158 -9.24 5.01 12.13
N GLU A 159 -9.28 5.68 13.28
CA GLU A 159 -10.54 6.22 13.83
C GLU A 159 -11.14 7.27 12.88
N SER A 160 -10.30 8.09 12.24
CA SER A 160 -10.75 9.14 11.32
C SER A 160 -11.19 8.61 9.96
N PHE A 161 -10.55 7.56 9.45
CA PHE A 161 -10.68 7.14 8.04
C PHE A 161 -10.90 5.64 7.83
N GLY A 162 -10.92 4.83 8.88
CA GLY A 162 -10.92 3.36 8.83
C GLY A 162 -12.10 2.75 8.07
N ASN A 163 -13.25 3.42 8.08
CA ASN A 163 -14.43 3.00 7.31
C ASN A 163 -14.17 2.94 5.79
N GLN A 164 -13.17 3.68 5.30
CA GLN A 164 -12.79 3.73 3.89
C GLN A 164 -11.76 2.64 3.52
N ILE A 165 -11.22 1.91 4.50
CA ILE A 165 -10.10 0.99 4.32
C ILE A 165 -10.46 -0.39 4.87
N LYS A 166 -11.19 -1.18 4.07
CA LYS A 166 -11.56 -2.55 4.44
C LYS A 166 -10.53 -3.57 3.97
N LYS A 167 -9.29 -3.46 4.44
CA LYS A 167 -8.22 -4.42 4.14
C LYS A 167 -7.77 -5.13 5.42
N THR A 168 -7.69 -6.46 5.36
CA THR A 168 -7.23 -7.32 6.47
C THR A 168 -5.86 -6.89 7.01
N SER A 169 -4.95 -6.49 6.12
CA SER A 169 -3.61 -5.97 6.49
C SER A 169 -3.66 -4.69 7.32
N VAL A 170 -4.69 -3.86 7.15
CA VAL A 170 -4.87 -2.61 7.90
C VAL A 170 -5.40 -2.90 9.30
N LEU A 171 -6.44 -3.75 9.41
CA LEU A 171 -6.95 -4.21 10.71
C LEU A 171 -5.84 -4.81 11.57
N HIS A 172 -4.97 -5.59 10.93
CA HIS A 172 -3.82 -6.19 11.58
C HIS A 172 -2.82 -5.14 12.14
N ARG A 173 -2.44 -4.13 11.36
CA ARG A 173 -1.53 -3.06 11.83
C ARG A 173 -2.13 -2.21 12.95
N VAL A 174 -3.43 -1.97 12.89
CA VAL A 174 -4.15 -1.23 13.92
C VAL A 174 -4.19 -2.04 15.21
N ALA A 175 -4.50 -3.33 15.13
CA ALA A 175 -4.47 -4.24 16.29
C ALA A 175 -3.08 -4.26 16.95
N LEU A 176 -2.00 -4.40 16.17
CA LEU A 176 -0.63 -4.32 16.70
C LEU A 176 -0.37 -2.98 17.40
N SER A 177 -0.82 -1.89 16.80
CA SER A 177 -0.60 -0.55 17.36
C SER A 177 -1.34 -0.35 18.68
N TYR A 178 -2.55 -0.91 18.85
CA TYR A 178 -3.24 -0.94 20.14
C TYR A 178 -2.49 -1.77 21.19
N ILE A 179 -1.93 -2.92 20.82
CA ILE A 179 -1.10 -3.76 21.73
C ILE A 179 0.13 -2.98 22.19
N HIS A 180 0.86 -2.34 21.26
CA HIS A 180 2.04 -1.54 21.59
C HIS A 180 1.74 -0.38 22.55
N LEU A 181 0.52 0.14 22.52
CA LEU A 181 0.06 1.23 23.40
C LEU A 181 -0.65 0.74 24.67
N ASN A 182 -0.59 -0.56 24.96
CA ASN A 182 -1.28 -1.19 26.09
C ASN A 182 -2.81 -0.97 26.14
N ARG A 183 -3.43 -0.70 24.98
CA ARG A 183 -4.89 -0.54 24.83
C ARG A 183 -5.55 -1.88 24.52
N ASN A 184 -5.46 -2.80 25.47
CA ASN A 184 -5.78 -4.21 25.28
C ASN A 184 -7.26 -4.48 24.90
N GLY A 185 -8.22 -3.73 25.46
CA GLY A 185 -9.64 -3.89 25.10
C GLY A 185 -9.95 -3.48 23.65
N ASP A 186 -9.28 -2.43 23.16
CA ASP A 186 -9.41 -1.99 21.76
C ASP A 186 -8.70 -2.95 20.81
N ALA A 187 -7.54 -3.48 21.22
CA ALA A 187 -6.83 -4.54 20.50
C ALA A 187 -7.71 -5.78 20.34
N GLU A 188 -8.40 -6.21 21.40
CA GLU A 188 -9.31 -7.36 21.37
C GLU A 188 -10.42 -7.15 20.33
N THR A 189 -11.04 -5.97 20.32
CA THR A 189 -12.08 -5.61 19.34
C THR A 189 -11.55 -5.70 17.91
N MET A 190 -10.36 -5.17 17.64
CA MET A 190 -9.74 -5.24 16.31
C MET A 190 -9.32 -6.65 15.91
N LEU A 191 -8.84 -7.45 16.85
CA LEU A 191 -8.50 -8.86 16.60
C LEU A 191 -9.73 -9.70 16.28
N LEU A 192 -10.89 -9.40 16.89
CA LEU A 192 -12.16 -10.03 16.52
C LEU A 192 -12.61 -9.61 15.11
N SER A 193 -12.48 -8.34 14.74
CA SER A 193 -12.75 -7.89 13.37
C SER A 193 -11.80 -8.53 12.36
N LEU A 194 -10.52 -8.70 12.73
CA LEU A 194 -9.52 -9.40 11.92
C LEU A 194 -9.91 -10.87 11.72
N TYR A 195 -10.33 -11.56 12.77
CA TYR A 195 -10.85 -12.93 12.71
C TYR A 195 -12.03 -13.05 11.74
N GLU A 196 -13.02 -12.16 11.85
CA GLU A 196 -14.18 -12.17 10.96
C GLU A 196 -13.76 -11.96 9.50
N SER A 197 -12.79 -11.05 9.26
CA SER A 197 -12.25 -10.81 7.92
C SER A 197 -11.52 -12.02 7.33
N ILE A 198 -10.84 -12.84 8.15
CA ILE A 198 -10.10 -14.02 7.67
C ILE A 198 -11.05 -15.21 7.48
N SER A 199 -11.93 -15.46 8.46
CA SER A 199 -12.78 -16.64 8.50
C SER A 199 -14.07 -16.52 7.70
N GLY A 200 -14.50 -15.28 7.39
CA GLY A 200 -15.81 -14.99 6.82
C GLY A 200 -16.99 -15.30 7.75
N LYS A 201 -16.72 -15.68 9.01
CA LYS A 201 -17.74 -16.05 9.99
C LYS A 201 -17.93 -14.89 10.96
N PRO A 202 -19.15 -14.32 11.06
CA PRO A 202 -19.41 -13.24 11.99
C PRO A 202 -19.29 -13.79 13.41
N TYR A 203 -18.53 -13.09 14.24
CA TYR A 203 -18.42 -13.43 15.65
C TYR A 203 -19.66 -12.89 16.38
N LYS A 204 -20.78 -13.62 16.27
CA LYS A 204 -22.08 -13.21 16.84
C LYS A 204 -22.38 -13.90 18.17
N GLN A 205 -22.21 -13.07 19.21
CA GLN A 205 -22.82 -13.09 20.55
C GLN A 205 -22.37 -14.15 21.57
N ASN A 206 -22.24 -13.62 22.80
CA ASN A 206 -21.78 -14.24 24.06
C ASN A 206 -20.26 -14.41 24.24
N LEU A 207 -19.54 -13.27 24.25
CA LEU A 207 -18.10 -13.18 24.59
C LEU A 207 -17.72 -13.99 25.84
N SER A 208 -18.58 -14.02 26.85
CA SER A 208 -18.35 -14.77 28.10
C SER A 208 -18.30 -16.29 27.89
N GLU A 209 -19.20 -16.86 27.09
CA GLU A 209 -19.23 -18.30 26.81
C GLU A 209 -18.06 -18.72 25.93
N TYR A 210 -17.73 -17.90 24.94
CA TYR A 210 -16.57 -18.12 24.11
C TYR A 210 -15.26 -18.01 24.88
N LYS A 211 -15.13 -17.01 25.75
CA LYS A 211 -13.98 -16.87 26.64
C LYS A 211 -13.80 -18.14 27.48
N LYS A 212 -14.88 -18.65 28.10
CA LYS A 212 -14.85 -19.93 28.84
C LYS A 212 -14.44 -21.10 27.96
N LYS A 213 -15.05 -21.24 26.77
CA LYS A 213 -14.76 -22.33 25.83
C LYS A 213 -13.30 -22.34 25.39
N TYR A 214 -12.78 -21.18 24.98
CA TYR A 214 -11.43 -21.06 24.44
C TYR A 214 -10.35 -21.08 25.53
N SER A 215 -10.63 -20.53 26.73
CA SER A 215 -9.77 -20.73 27.90
C SER A 215 -9.67 -22.20 28.31
N ALA A 216 -10.75 -22.97 28.24
CA ALA A 216 -10.70 -24.40 28.52
C ALA A 216 -9.93 -25.21 27.45
N ARG A 217 -10.02 -24.81 26.17
CA ARG A 217 -9.34 -25.50 25.05
C ARG A 217 -7.87 -25.13 24.90
N LEU A 218 -7.43 -23.98 25.41
CA LEU A 218 -6.05 -23.50 25.21
C LEU A 218 -4.97 -24.54 25.55
N PRO A 219 -5.01 -25.26 26.71
CA PRO A 219 -3.97 -26.23 27.04
C PRO A 219 -3.89 -27.40 26.05
N GLU A 220 -5.04 -27.86 25.54
CA GLU A 220 -5.11 -28.93 24.55
C GLU A 220 -4.51 -28.48 23.21
N LEU A 221 -4.91 -27.29 22.74
CA LEU A 221 -4.42 -26.72 21.48
C LEU A 221 -2.91 -26.47 21.52
N GLN A 222 -2.38 -25.95 22.63
CA GLN A 222 -0.94 -25.76 22.82
C GLN A 222 -0.17 -27.10 22.80
N LYS A 223 -0.75 -28.16 23.36
CA LYS A 223 -0.15 -29.50 23.31
C LYS A 223 -0.09 -30.03 21.88
N LYS A 224 -1.14 -29.81 21.09
CA LYS A 224 -1.18 -30.18 19.66
C LYS A 224 -0.21 -29.35 18.82
N GLU A 225 -0.11 -28.04 19.07
CA GLU A 225 0.87 -27.14 18.41
C GLU A 225 2.30 -27.64 18.66
N LYS A 226 2.68 -27.87 19.92
CA LYS A 226 4.01 -28.38 20.29
C LYS A 226 4.33 -29.76 19.70
N ALA A 227 3.30 -30.59 19.49
CA ALA A 227 3.45 -31.91 18.89
C ALA A 227 3.48 -31.87 17.34
N GLY A 228 3.31 -30.71 16.71
CA GLY A 228 3.22 -30.58 15.25
C GLY A 228 1.97 -31.22 14.65
N LYS A 229 0.91 -31.42 15.44
CA LYS A 229 -0.32 -32.14 15.04
C LYS A 229 -1.54 -31.23 14.91
N LEU A 230 -1.33 -29.92 14.92
CA LEU A 230 -2.41 -28.95 14.88
C LEU A 230 -2.98 -28.86 13.46
N ALA A 231 -4.27 -29.14 13.30
CA ALA A 231 -4.94 -29.01 12.01
C ALA A 231 -5.07 -27.53 11.60
N SER A 232 -5.24 -27.25 10.31
CA SER A 232 -5.43 -25.88 9.80
C SER A 232 -6.62 -25.18 10.45
N ASP A 233 -7.72 -25.90 10.67
CA ASP A 233 -8.91 -25.35 11.33
C ASP A 233 -8.68 -25.07 12.83
N GLU A 234 -7.79 -25.85 13.45
CA GLU A 234 -7.40 -25.69 14.86
C GLU A 234 -6.40 -24.55 15.07
N GLN A 235 -5.66 -24.13 14.04
CA GLN A 235 -4.80 -22.94 14.11
C GLN A 235 -5.63 -21.68 14.38
N MET A 236 -6.79 -21.56 13.72
CA MET A 236 -7.69 -20.45 13.97
C MET A 236 -8.23 -20.47 15.41
N ASP A 237 -8.62 -21.66 15.89
CA ASP A 237 -9.05 -21.84 17.28
C ASP A 237 -7.95 -21.50 18.30
N LEU A 238 -6.69 -21.79 17.97
CA LEU A 238 -5.55 -21.43 18.82
C LEU A 238 -5.35 -19.92 18.89
N GLY A 239 -5.48 -19.21 17.76
CA GLY A 239 -5.42 -17.73 17.74
C GLY A 239 -6.50 -17.10 18.62
N MET A 240 -7.74 -17.59 18.52
CA MET A 240 -8.85 -17.16 19.39
C MET A 240 -8.63 -17.53 20.86
N ALA A 241 -7.99 -18.67 21.14
CA ALA A 241 -7.66 -19.08 22.49
C ALA A 241 -6.63 -18.16 23.15
N HIS A 242 -5.58 -17.77 22.43
CA HIS A 242 -4.63 -16.78 22.94
C HIS A 242 -5.29 -15.41 23.15
N LEU A 243 -6.16 -14.98 22.23
CA LEU A 243 -6.91 -13.73 22.32
C LEU A 243 -7.70 -13.64 23.63
N PHE A 244 -8.53 -14.64 23.93
CA PHE A 244 -9.40 -14.62 25.11
C PHE A 244 -8.68 -14.81 26.45
N ASN A 245 -7.43 -15.30 26.42
CA ASN A 245 -6.59 -15.41 27.61
C ASN A 245 -5.65 -14.20 27.79
N GLY A 246 -5.80 -13.15 26.98
CA GLY A 246 -5.02 -11.92 27.09
C GLY A 246 -3.61 -12.01 26.48
N ASP A 247 -3.29 -13.09 25.78
CA ASP A 247 -2.03 -13.23 25.05
C ASP A 247 -2.19 -12.70 23.62
N TYR A 248 -2.39 -11.38 23.53
CA TYR A 248 -2.67 -10.68 22.28
C TYR A 248 -1.51 -10.80 21.27
N SER A 249 -0.27 -10.84 21.77
CA SER A 249 0.94 -11.00 20.96
C SER A 249 1.01 -12.36 20.25
N LYS A 250 0.63 -13.45 20.92
CA LYS A 250 0.58 -14.76 20.26
C LYS A 250 -0.64 -14.90 19.36
N ALA A 251 -1.79 -14.33 19.75
CA ALA A 251 -2.99 -14.31 18.93
C ALA A 251 -2.73 -13.65 17.56
N ILE A 252 -2.06 -12.49 17.57
CA ILE A 252 -1.79 -11.74 16.34
C ILE A 252 -0.79 -12.46 15.43
N GLN A 253 0.24 -13.11 15.99
CA GLN A 253 1.18 -13.95 15.23
C GLN A 253 0.48 -15.09 14.49
N ILE A 254 -0.49 -15.75 15.15
CA ILE A 254 -1.26 -16.84 14.54
C ILE A 254 -2.16 -16.30 13.42
N PHE A 255 -2.83 -15.17 13.62
CA PHE A 255 -3.64 -14.58 12.56
C PHE A 255 -2.79 -14.13 11.36
N GLN A 256 -1.58 -13.62 11.60
CA GLN A 256 -0.63 -13.31 10.52
C GLN A 256 -0.24 -14.54 9.70
N SER A 257 0.08 -15.68 10.35
CA SER A 257 0.46 -16.89 9.62
C SER A 257 -0.69 -17.40 8.75
N LEU A 258 -1.93 -17.30 9.24
CA LEU A 258 -3.12 -17.67 8.47
C LEU A 258 -3.33 -16.76 7.25
N ILE A 259 -3.09 -15.45 7.39
CA ILE A 259 -3.14 -14.50 6.26
C ILE A 259 -2.07 -14.88 5.21
N ALA A 260 -0.83 -15.13 5.64
CA ALA A 260 0.27 -15.47 4.73
C ALA A 260 -0.01 -16.76 3.94
N SER A 261 -0.50 -17.81 4.63
CA SER A 261 -0.88 -19.08 3.98
C SER A 261 -2.05 -18.91 3.00
N SER A 262 -3.03 -18.06 3.32
CA SER A 262 -4.17 -17.78 2.42
C SER A 262 -3.77 -17.04 1.14
N GLN A 263 -2.76 -16.17 1.22
CA GLN A 263 -2.25 -15.43 0.07
C GLN A 263 -1.37 -16.31 -0.82
N SER A 264 -0.56 -17.20 -0.24
CA SER A 264 0.26 -18.14 -1.02
C SER A 264 -0.60 -19.13 -1.81
N ALA A 265 -1.68 -19.64 -1.21
CA ALA A 265 -2.59 -20.57 -1.88
C ALA A 265 -3.34 -19.95 -3.07
N ARG A 266 -3.62 -18.64 -3.02
CA ARG A 266 -4.25 -17.89 -4.12
C ARG A 266 -3.29 -17.49 -5.24
N ALA A 267 -1.98 -17.47 -4.99
CA ALA A 267 -0.96 -17.18 -6.00
C ALA A 267 -0.52 -18.43 -6.79
N SER A 268 -0.83 -19.63 -6.27
CA SER A 268 -0.49 -20.93 -6.86
C SER A 268 -1.67 -21.62 -7.57
N ALA A 269 -2.84 -20.98 -7.63
CA ALA A 269 -4.05 -21.45 -8.29
C ALA A 269 -4.37 -20.56 -9.49
#